data_AF-A0A3S2BVX3-F1
#
_entry.id   AF-A0A3S2BVX3-F1
#
_cell.length_a   1.000
_cell.length_b   1.000
_cell.length_c   1.000
_cell.angle_alpha   90.00
_cell.angle_beta   90.00
_cell.angle_gamma   90.00
#
_symmetry.space_group_name_H-M   'P 1'
#
loop_
_entity.id
_entity.type
_entity.pdbx_description
1 polymer ?
#
loop_
_entity_poly.entity_id
_entity_poly.type
_entity_poly.pdbx_seq_one_letter_code
_entity_poly.pdbx_strand_id
1 'polypeptide(L)'
;MTINQVGLSQQLNVWVGDQCHCVVRPWGVIPRNAGNVTDVAVADDGHVFVLTRRDSLTDAKGPAIVELSPEGGFIASWGEDELIDAHMIRCGPD
;
A
#
# COMPACT_ATOMS: atom_id res chain seq x y z
N MET A 1 -19.47 14.03 -31.05
CA MET A 1 -18.27 13.49 -31.72
C MET A 1 -17.48 12.75 -30.66
N THR A 2 -17.71 11.45 -30.54
CA THR A 2 -17.17 10.62 -29.46
C THR A 2 -15.80 10.11 -29.90
N ILE A 3 -14.75 10.54 -29.22
CA ILE A 3 -13.40 10.02 -29.44
C ILE A 3 -13.31 8.71 -28.64
N ASN A 4 -13.52 7.59 -29.32
CA ASN A 4 -13.17 6.27 -28.79
C ASN A 4 -11.64 6.17 -28.75
N GLN A 5 -11.02 6.49 -27.62
CA GLN A 5 -9.68 5.99 -27.31
C GLN A 5 -9.79 4.54 -26.87
N VAL A 6 -9.76 3.61 -27.83
CA VAL A 6 -9.32 2.24 -27.53
C VAL A 6 -7.80 2.28 -27.51
N GLY A 7 -7.24 2.78 -26.41
CA GLY A 7 -5.82 2.65 -26.15
C GLY A 7 -5.52 1.19 -25.82
N LEU A 8 -4.57 0.59 -26.53
CA LEU A 8 -4.00 -0.71 -26.16
C LEU A 8 -3.59 -0.62 -24.68
N SER A 9 -4.21 -1.43 -23.81
CA SER A 9 -3.79 -1.52 -22.41
C SER A 9 -2.40 -2.13 -22.39
N GLN A 10 -1.37 -1.29 -22.29
CA GLN A 10 -0.01 -1.74 -22.06
C GLN A 10 0.01 -2.42 -20.68
N GLN A 11 0.32 -3.70 -20.66
CA GLN A 11 0.48 -4.46 -19.42
C GLN A 11 1.91 -4.25 -18.91
N LEU A 12 2.05 -3.78 -17.68
CA LEU A 12 3.36 -3.70 -17.03
C LEU A 12 3.66 -5.06 -16.40
N ASN A 13 4.74 -5.70 -16.85
CA ASN A 13 5.25 -6.94 -16.26
C ASN A 13 6.59 -6.67 -15.56
N VAL A 14 6.81 -7.30 -14.42
CA VAL A 14 8.05 -7.21 -13.63
C VAL A 14 8.63 -8.61 -13.50
N TRP A 15 9.93 -8.73 -13.76
CA TRP A 15 10.66 -9.97 -13.56
C TRP A 15 11.39 -9.95 -12.21
N VAL A 16 11.25 -11.02 -11.44
CA VAL A 16 11.96 -11.26 -10.19
C VAL A 16 12.66 -12.60 -10.29
N GLY A 17 13.96 -12.58 -10.58
CA GLY A 17 14.69 -13.77 -11.02
C GLY A 17 14.05 -14.35 -12.29
N ASP A 18 13.66 -15.62 -12.22
CA ASP A 18 13.03 -16.34 -13.35
C ASP A 18 11.49 -16.22 -13.36
N GLN A 19 10.90 -15.47 -12.43
CA GLN A 19 9.44 -15.29 -12.33
C GLN A 19 8.99 -13.99 -12.99
N CYS A 20 7.89 -14.05 -13.74
CA CYS A 20 7.27 -12.89 -14.38
C CYS A 20 5.91 -12.58 -13.73
N HIS A 21 5.75 -11.35 -13.25
CA HIS A 21 4.56 -10.88 -12.57
C HIS A 21 3.87 -9.77 -13.36
N CYS A 22 2.56 -9.90 -13.58
CA CYS A 22 1.75 -8.79 -14.08
C CYS A 22 1.47 -7.81 -12.95
N VAL A 23 1.72 -6.53 -13.18
CA VAL A 23 1.37 -5.45 -12.27
C VAL A 23 -0.12 -5.13 -12.39
N VAL A 24 -0.85 -5.25 -11.28
CA VAL A 24 -2.26 -4.86 -11.18
C VAL A 24 -2.34 -3.43 -10.64
N ARG A 25 -2.99 -2.54 -11.40
CA ARG A 25 -3.29 -1.16 -10.98
C ARG A 25 -4.67 -0.73 -11.51
N PRO A 26 -5.47 0.00 -10.71
CA PRO A 26 -5.23 0.33 -9.31
C PRO A 26 -5.41 -0.90 -8.40
N TRP A 27 -4.65 -0.96 -7.30
CA TRP A 27 -4.79 -1.94 -6.24
C TRP A 27 -4.43 -1.28 -4.91
N GLY A 28 -5.19 -1.56 -3.85
CA GLY A 28 -5.02 -0.96 -2.53
C GLY A 28 -5.77 0.36 -2.34
N VAL A 29 -6.52 0.47 -1.25
CA VAL A 29 -7.23 1.69 -0.85
C VAL A 29 -6.53 2.30 0.36
N ILE A 30 -5.74 3.36 0.13
CA ILE A 30 -5.04 4.09 1.19
C ILE A 30 -5.83 5.37 1.53
N PRO A 31 -6.12 5.65 2.82
CA PRO A 31 -6.76 6.90 3.24
C PRO A 31 -5.99 8.14 2.77
N ARG A 32 -6.71 9.18 2.34
CA ARG A 32 -6.09 10.41 1.81
C ARG A 32 -5.22 11.16 2.82
N ASN A 33 -5.50 10.98 4.11
CA ASN A 33 -4.73 11.57 5.20
C ASN A 33 -3.57 10.69 5.68
N ALA A 34 -3.37 9.50 5.09
CA ALA A 34 -2.20 8.69 5.35
C ALA A 34 -0.95 9.37 4.76
N GLY A 35 0.22 9.00 5.29
CA GLY A 35 1.50 9.49 4.78
C GLY A 35 1.89 8.84 3.46
N ASN A 36 3.15 9.07 3.06
CA ASN A 36 3.75 8.36 1.93
C ASN A 36 3.97 6.89 2.29
N VAL A 37 3.62 5.98 1.39
CA VAL A 37 3.95 4.55 1.54
C VAL A 37 5.47 4.39 1.55
N THR A 38 6.00 3.72 2.57
CA THR A 38 7.44 3.49 2.72
C THR A 38 7.83 2.04 2.86
N ASP A 39 6.92 1.19 3.35
CA ASP A 39 7.14 -0.24 3.44
C ASP A 39 5.80 -1.00 3.46
N VAL A 40 5.84 -2.30 3.20
CA VAL A 40 4.68 -3.20 3.24
C VAL A 40 5.05 -4.55 3.84
N ALA A 41 4.14 -5.15 4.61
CA ALA A 41 4.25 -6.53 5.07
C ALA A 41 2.98 -7.30 4.70
N VAL A 42 3.15 -8.58 4.35
CA VAL A 42 2.04 -9.49 4.03
C VAL A 42 2.00 -10.57 5.09
N ALA A 43 0.85 -10.77 5.73
CA ALA A 43 0.62 -11.85 6.68
C ALA A 43 0.33 -13.17 5.96
N ASP A 44 0.40 -14.28 6.70
CA ASP A 44 0.23 -15.63 6.16
C ASP A 44 -1.19 -15.88 5.59
N ASP A 45 -2.19 -15.13 6.05
CA ASP A 45 -3.57 -15.15 5.52
C ASP A 45 -3.79 -14.22 4.31
N GLY A 46 -2.74 -13.52 3.87
CA GLY A 46 -2.75 -12.62 2.73
C GLY A 46 -3.17 -11.18 3.04
N HIS A 47 -3.48 -10.84 4.30
CA HIS A 47 -3.68 -9.44 4.68
C HIS A 47 -2.39 -8.63 4.45
N VAL A 48 -2.55 -7.39 3.99
CA VAL A 48 -1.42 -6.51 3.65
C VAL A 48 -1.42 -5.30 4.58
N PHE A 49 -0.32 -5.10 5.28
CA PHE A 49 -0.10 -3.96 6.17
C PHE A 49 0.86 -2.99 5.49
N VAL A 50 0.40 -1.76 5.27
CA VAL A 50 1.14 -0.69 4.61
C VAL A 50 1.64 0.29 5.65
N LEU A 51 2.96 0.43 5.76
CA LEU A 51 3.59 1.46 6.58
C LEU A 51 3.64 2.78 5.80
N THR A 52 2.97 3.79 6.33
CA THR A 52 3.00 5.15 5.81
C THR A 52 3.76 6.09 6.75
N ARG A 53 4.50 7.02 6.17
CA ARG A 53 5.31 7.99 6.90
C ARG A 53 5.01 9.41 6.46
N ARG A 54 5.14 10.30 7.41
CA ARG A 54 5.01 11.75 7.28
C ARG A 54 6.12 12.42 8.07
N ASP A 55 6.38 13.69 7.81
CA ASP A 55 7.16 14.50 8.72
C ASP A 55 6.33 14.76 9.99
N SER A 56 6.71 14.16 11.11
CA SER A 56 5.94 14.26 12.36
C SER A 56 5.99 15.64 13.02
N LEU A 57 6.89 16.53 12.58
CA LEU A 57 7.02 17.88 13.10
C LEU A 57 6.23 18.91 12.27
N THR A 58 5.93 18.62 11.01
CA THR A 58 5.28 19.58 10.10
C THR A 58 3.98 19.10 9.48
N ASP A 59 3.79 17.80 9.32
CA ASP A 59 2.62 17.25 8.64
C ASP A 59 1.46 16.99 9.60
N ALA A 60 0.24 17.04 9.07
CA ALA A 60 -0.95 16.67 9.83
C ALA A 60 -0.90 15.20 10.26
N LYS A 61 -1.48 14.90 11.42
CA LYS A 61 -1.60 13.52 11.91
C LYS A 61 -2.47 12.66 10.96
N GLY A 62 -2.09 11.39 10.87
CA GLY A 62 -2.74 10.37 10.05
C GLY A 62 -2.28 8.98 10.47
N PRO A 63 -2.87 7.90 9.95
CA PRO A 63 -2.45 6.56 10.33
C PRO A 63 -0.99 6.31 9.96
N ALA A 64 -0.29 5.51 10.75
CA ALA A 64 1.03 4.98 10.39
C ALA A 64 0.89 3.64 9.69
N ILE A 65 -0.09 2.82 10.10
CA ILE A 65 -0.40 1.52 9.49
C ILE A 65 -1.76 1.59 8.82
N VAL A 66 -1.84 1.04 7.60
CA VAL A 66 -3.09 0.77 6.90
C VAL A 66 -3.15 -0.72 6.61
N GLU A 67 -4.22 -1.38 7.04
CA GLU A 67 -4.48 -2.78 6.75
C GLU A 67 -5.44 -2.91 5.57
N LEU A 68 -5.06 -3.78 4.64
CA LEU A 68 -5.81 -4.11 3.44
C LEU A 68 -6.11 -5.61 3.39
N SER A 69 -7.26 -5.95 2.80
CA SER A 69 -7.58 -7.33 2.43
C SER A 69 -6.63 -7.82 1.32
N PRO A 70 -6.55 -9.14 1.06
CA PRO A 70 -5.78 -9.69 -0.05
C PRO A 70 -6.14 -9.09 -1.43
N GLU A 71 -7.38 -8.64 -1.60
CA GLU A 71 -7.88 -7.97 -2.81
C GLU A 71 -7.62 -6.46 -2.83
N GLY A 72 -7.01 -5.91 -1.78
CA GLY A 72 -6.65 -4.50 -1.65
C GLY A 72 -7.76 -3.61 -1.10
N GLY A 73 -8.82 -4.20 -0.53
CA GLY A 73 -9.89 -3.46 0.15
C GLY A 73 -9.40 -2.92 1.49
N PHE A 74 -9.74 -1.67 1.82
CA PHE A 74 -9.43 -1.11 3.14
C PHE A 74 -10.15 -1.87 4.26
N ILE A 75 -9.41 -2.27 5.30
CA ILE A 75 -9.96 -2.91 6.49
C ILE A 75 -9.89 -1.96 7.68
N ALA A 76 -8.69 -1.49 8.02
CA ALA A 76 -8.45 -0.67 9.21
C ALA A 76 -7.20 0.21 9.07
N SER A 77 -7.03 1.15 9.99
CA SER A 77 -5.82 1.97 10.10
C SER A 77 -5.59 2.43 11.53
N TRP A 78 -4.32 2.56 11.93
CA TRP A 78 -3.93 2.96 13.30
C TRP A 78 -2.49 3.51 13.37
N GLY A 79 -2.06 3.85 14.58
CA GLY A 79 -0.70 4.29 14.90
C GLY A 79 -0.48 5.80 14.78
N GLU A 80 -1.54 6.58 14.65
CA GLU A 80 -1.53 8.03 14.46
C GLU A 80 -0.69 8.77 15.51
N ASP A 81 -0.80 8.33 16.76
CA ASP A 81 -0.18 8.95 17.93
C ASP A 81 0.98 8.13 18.52
N GLU A 82 1.07 6.85 18.16
CA GLU A 82 2.02 5.91 18.77
C GLU A 82 3.24 5.64 17.88
N LEU A 83 3.05 5.65 16.56
CA LEU A 83 4.07 5.28 15.58
C LEU A 83 4.51 6.54 14.82
N ILE A 84 5.42 7.28 15.43
CA ILE A 84 5.81 8.63 14.96
C ILE A 84 6.90 8.58 13.87
N ASP A 85 7.84 7.64 13.97
CA ASP A 85 9.00 7.57 13.05
C ASP A 85 9.43 6.12 12.77
N ALA A 86 8.45 5.23 12.53
CA ALA A 86 8.73 3.86 12.12
C ALA A 86 9.33 3.82 10.71
N HIS A 87 10.27 2.91 10.47
CA HIS A 87 11.03 2.83 9.21
C HIS A 87 10.80 1.52 8.43
N MET A 88 10.43 0.45 9.11
CA MET A 88 10.21 -0.88 8.52
C MET A 88 9.03 -1.55 9.23
N ILE A 89 8.35 -2.45 8.52
CA ILE A 89 7.31 -3.31 9.10
C ILE A 89 7.57 -4.77 8.72
N ARG A 90 7.23 -5.69 9.62
CA ARG A 90 7.28 -7.13 9.36
C ARG A 90 6.17 -7.85 10.12
N CYS A 91 5.51 -8.79 9.45
CA CYS A 91 4.68 -9.79 10.10
C CYS A 91 5.58 -10.88 10.69
N GLY A 92 5.48 -11.10 12.00
CA GLY A 92 6.12 -12.23 12.68
C GLY A 92 5.27 -13.49 12.57
N PRO A 93 5.84 -14.67 12.86
CA PRO A 93 5.03 -15.86 13.11
C PRO A 93 4.21 -15.67 14.40
N ASP A 94 3.06 -16.35 14.47
CA ASP A 94 2.26 -16.49 15.70
C ASP A 94 2.96 -17.34 16.77
#